data_AF-A0A348ZZ65-F1
#
_entry.id   AF-A0A348ZZ65-F1
#
_cell.length_a   1.000
_cell.length_b   1.000
_cell.length_c   1.000
_cell.angle_alpha   90.00
_cell.angle_beta   90.00
_cell.angle_gamma   90.00
#
_symmetry.space_group_name_H-M   'P 1'
#
loop_
_entity.id
_entity.type
_entity.pdbx_description
1 polymer ?
#
loop_
_entity_poly.entity_id
_entity_poly.type
_entity_poly.pdbx_seq_one_letter_code
_entity_poly.pdbx_strand_id
1 'polypeptide(L)'
;MRQQTENKGKKPKLPASYNIKLSSMEDVRRLLSTVINGLRKGTLEPDRSRAIVYASNTLLTVLGHTALEARLERIEEEIRKR
;
A
#
# COMPACT_ATOMS: atom_id res chain seq x y z
N MET A 1 -10.81 0.72 57.13
CA MET A 1 -11.35 0.04 55.94
C MET A 1 -10.67 0.62 54.70
N ARG A 2 -9.81 -0.14 54.01
CA ARG A 2 -9.11 0.30 52.78
C ARG A 2 -9.96 -0.13 51.58
N GLN A 3 -10.52 0.81 50.82
CA GLN A 3 -11.19 0.50 49.57
C GLN A 3 -10.12 0.37 48.47
N GLN A 4 -10.04 -0.81 47.85
CA GLN A 4 -9.26 -1.05 46.65
C GLN A 4 -10.11 -0.63 45.45
N THR A 5 -9.67 0.38 44.71
CA THR A 5 -10.27 0.73 43.42
C THR A 5 -9.72 -0.19 42.34
N GLU A 6 -10.55 -1.09 41.84
CA GLU A 6 -10.25 -1.99 40.73
C GLU A 6 -9.95 -1.19 39.46
N ASN A 7 -8.70 -1.22 39.04
CA ASN A 7 -8.24 -0.61 37.80
C ASN A 7 -8.66 -1.52 36.64
N LYS A 8 -9.86 -1.31 36.08
CA LYS A 8 -10.39 -2.05 34.93
C LYS A 8 -9.45 -1.87 33.74
N GLY A 9 -8.65 -2.91 33.48
CA GLY A 9 -7.69 -2.97 32.37
C GLY A 9 -8.34 -2.64 31.04
N LYS A 10 -7.98 -1.49 30.47
CA LYS A 10 -8.34 -1.11 29.10
C LYS A 10 -7.70 -2.14 28.17
N LYS A 11 -8.50 -3.01 27.56
CA LYS A 11 -8.05 -3.94 26.52
C LYS A 11 -7.34 -3.13 25.41
N PRO A 12 -6.19 -3.58 24.90
CA PRO A 12 -5.50 -2.88 23.82
C PRO A 12 -6.44 -2.82 22.62
N LYS A 13 -6.74 -1.61 22.12
CA LYS A 13 -7.46 -1.43 20.86
C LYS A 13 -6.58 -2.02 19.77
N LEU A 14 -6.99 -3.18 19.23
CA LEU A 14 -6.39 -3.72 18.01
C LEU A 14 -6.39 -2.61 16.94
N PRO A 15 -5.27 -2.38 16.25
CA PRO A 15 -5.23 -1.34 15.22
C PRO A 15 -6.32 -1.66 14.20
N ALA A 16 -7.07 -0.63 13.81
CA ALA A 16 -8.11 -0.74 12.80
C ALA A 16 -7.53 -1.50 11.59
N SER A 17 -8.28 -2.50 11.10
CA SER A 17 -7.93 -3.20 9.86
C SER A 17 -7.73 -2.17 8.76
N TYR A 18 -6.48 -1.88 8.42
CA TYR A 18 -6.15 -0.96 7.35
C TYR A 18 -6.44 -1.65 6.03
N ASN A 19 -7.60 -1.35 5.45
CA ASN A 19 -7.97 -1.83 4.13
C ASN A 19 -7.23 -0.97 3.08
N ILE A 20 -6.06 -1.43 2.64
CA ILE A 20 -5.27 -0.75 1.62
C ILE A 20 -5.89 -1.05 0.25
N LYS A 21 -6.52 -0.05 -0.37
CA LYS A 21 -6.97 -0.13 -1.77
C LYS A 21 -5.93 0.52 -2.66
N LEU A 22 -5.38 -0.25 -3.60
CA LEU A 22 -4.43 0.22 -4.61
C LEU A 22 -5.13 0.14 -5.97
N SER A 23 -5.55 1.28 -6.51
CA SER A 23 -6.28 1.34 -7.79
C SER A 23 -5.52 2.11 -8.87
N SER A 24 -4.45 2.81 -8.48
CA SER A 24 -3.64 3.62 -9.38
C SER A 24 -2.16 3.55 -9.02
N MET A 25 -1.29 3.95 -9.97
CA MET A 25 0.15 4.10 -9.70
C MET A 25 0.43 5.15 -8.61
N GLU A 26 -0.44 6.16 -8.47
CA GLU A 26 -0.35 7.16 -7.40
C GLU A 26 -0.51 6.53 -6.01
N ASP A 27 -1.45 5.60 -5.87
CA ASP A 27 -1.68 4.89 -4.60
C ASP A 27 -0.48 4.05 -4.20
N VAL A 28 0.14 3.37 -5.18
CA VAL A 28 1.37 2.59 -4.96
C VAL A 28 2.52 3.51 -4.54
N ARG A 29 2.66 4.69 -5.17
CA ARG A 29 3.68 5.68 -4.79
C ARG A 29 3.49 6.21 -3.36
N ARG A 30 2.23 6.46 -2.97
CA ARG A 30 1.87 6.90 -1.61
C ARG A 30 2.17 5.82 -0.57
N LEU A 31 1.87 4.56 -0.88
CA LEU A 31 2.20 3.42 -0.03
C LEU A 31 3.71 3.31 0.17
N LEU A 32 4.48 3.37 -0.92
CA LEU A 32 5.96 3.36 -0.88
C LEU A 32 6.52 4.48 -0.02
N SER A 33 6.01 5.70 -0.20
CA SER A 33 6.45 6.85 0.59
C SER A 33 6.21 6.64 2.09
N THR A 34 5.04 6.09 2.45
CA THR A 34 4.71 5.78 3.85
C THR A 34 5.66 4.74 4.44
N VAL A 35 5.97 3.69 3.67
CA VAL A 35 6.83 2.58 4.09
C VAL A 35 8.28 3.05 4.25
N ILE A 36 8.80 3.82 3.28
CA ILE A 36 10.15 4.41 3.35
C ILE A 36 10.27 5.31 4.57
N ASN A 37 9.27 6.17 4.81
CA ASN A 37 9.25 7.03 5.99
C ASN A 37 9.18 6.23 7.30
N GLY A 38 8.40 5.13 7.33
CA GLY A 38 8.33 4.23 8.48
C GLY A 38 9.66 3.54 8.77
N LEU A 39 10.36 3.08 7.72
CA LEU A 39 11.68 2.47 7.82
C LEU A 39 12.72 3.48 8.32
N ARG A 40 12.76 4.70 7.75
CA ARG A 40 13.71 5.75 8.16
C ARG A 40 13.54 6.18 9.61
N LYS A 41 12.31 6.11 10.13
CA LYS A 41 11.99 6.41 11.53
C LYS A 41 12.26 5.25 12.49
N GLY A 42 12.70 4.08 12.00
CA GLY A 42 12.85 2.87 12.80
C GLY A 42 11.53 2.29 13.32
N THR A 43 10.40 2.77 12.80
CA THR A 43 9.04 2.32 13.18
C THR A 43 8.59 1.09 12.40
N LEU A 44 9.35 0.70 11.37
CA LEU A 44 9.12 -0.49 10.58
C LEU A 44 10.33 -1.42 10.64
N GLU A 45 10.06 -2.70 10.82
CA GLU A 45 11.04 -3.78 10.69
C GLU A 45 11.65 -3.79 9.27
N PRO A 46 12.98 -3.89 9.14
CA PRO A 46 13.65 -3.90 7.82
C PRO A 46 13.14 -5.01 6.90
N ASP A 47 12.88 -6.20 7.43
CA ASP A 47 12.43 -7.35 6.65
C ASP A 47 11.03 -7.13 6.06
N ARG A 48 10.13 -6.55 6.85
CA ARG A 48 8.78 -6.15 6.38
C ARG A 48 8.86 -5.06 5.32
N SER A 49 9.79 -4.13 5.47
CA SER A 49 9.99 -3.05 4.50
C SER A 49 10.43 -3.58 3.14
N ARG A 50 11.36 -4.55 3.10
CA ARG A 50 11.80 -5.18 1.85
C ARG A 50 10.65 -5.86 1.10
N ALA A 51 9.81 -6.61 1.82
CA ALA A 51 8.65 -7.27 1.22
C ALA A 51 7.68 -6.26 0.57
N ILE A 52 7.44 -5.12 1.24
CA ILE A 52 6.53 -4.09 0.72
C ILE A 52 7.15 -3.34 -0.47
N VAL A 53 8.46 -3.08 -0.46
CA VAL A 53 9.17 -2.49 -1.62
C VAL A 53 9.08 -3.42 -2.83
N TYR A 54 9.33 -4.71 -2.62
CA TYR A 54 9.20 -5.72 -3.68
C TYR A 54 7.78 -5.74 -4.26
N ALA A 55 6.76 -5.86 -3.40
CA ALA A 55 5.36 -5.86 -3.82
C ALA A 55 4.98 -4.58 -4.58
N SER A 56 5.47 -3.43 -4.13
CA SER A 56 5.21 -2.15 -4.79
C SER A 56 5.85 -2.06 -6.18
N ASN A 57 7.08 -2.57 -6.35
CA ASN A 57 7.72 -2.65 -7.66
C ASN A 57 6.94 -3.56 -8.61
N THR A 58 6.51 -4.74 -8.15
CA THR A 58 5.67 -5.65 -8.94
C THR A 58 4.37 -4.98 -9.38
N LEU A 59 3.70 -4.26 -8.47
CA LEU A 59 2.46 -3.55 -8.78
C LEU A 59 2.68 -2.42 -9.79
N LEU A 60 3.77 -1.65 -9.67
CA LEU A 60 4.10 -0.61 -10.65
C LEU A 60 4.34 -1.21 -12.04
N THR A 61 5.03 -2.34 -12.13
CA THR A 61 5.25 -3.03 -13.41
C THR A 61 3.92 -3.47 -14.04
N VAL A 62 3.04 -4.14 -13.28
CA VAL A 62 1.74 -4.60 -13.79
C VAL A 62 0.84 -3.44 -14.23
N LEU A 63 0.76 -2.37 -13.42
CA LEU A 63 -0.02 -1.18 -13.79
C LEU A 63 0.56 -0.45 -15.01
N GLY A 64 1.89 -0.49 -15.18
CA GLY A 64 2.54 0.03 -16.39
C GLY A 64 2.18 -0.76 -17.65
N HIS A 65 2.18 -2.10 -17.58
CA HIS A 65 1.82 -2.95 -18.71
C HIS A 65 0.37 -2.74 -19.17
N THR A 66 -0.57 -2.72 -18.22
CA THR A 66 -2.01 -2.49 -18.54
C THR A 66 -2.25 -1.12 -19.20
N ALA A 67 -1.55 -0.07 -18.76
CA ALA A 67 -1.63 1.24 -19.41
C ALA A 67 -1.06 1.25 -20.84
N LEU A 68 -0.02 0.43 -21.09
CA LEU A 68 0.59 0.28 -22.41
C LEU A 68 -0.32 -0.50 -23.37
N GLU A 69 -0.92 -1.59 -22.91
CA GLU A 69 -1.92 -2.37 -23.64
C GLU A 69 -3.13 -1.51 -24.04
N ALA A 70 -3.66 -0.72 -23.10
CA ALA A 70 -4.78 0.19 -23.38
C ALA A 70 -4.43 1.34 -24.36
N ARG A 71 -3.13 1.65 -24.55
CA ARG A 71 -2.68 2.59 -25.59
C ARG A 71 -2.53 1.90 -26.94
N LEU A 72 -2.01 0.67 -26.96
CA LEU A 72 -1.90 -0.14 -28.17
C LEU A 72 -3.26 -0.41 -28.79
N GLU A 73 -4.24 -0.84 -27.99
CA GLU A 73 -5.60 -1.11 -28.45
C GLU A 73 -6.24 0.12 -29.11
N ARG A 74 -6.06 1.31 -28.53
CA ARG A 74 -6.53 2.57 -29.13
C ARG A 74 -5.88 2.87 -30.48
N ILE A 75 -4.57 2.66 -30.59
CA ILE A 75 -3.84 2.89 -31.84
C ILE A 75 -4.29 1.89 -32.92
N GLU A 76 -4.47 0.62 -32.55
CA GLU A 76 -4.96 -0.42 -33.46
C GLU A 76 -6.37 -0.12 -33.96
N GLU A 77 -7.26 0.38 -33.11
CA GLU A 77 -8.59 0.82 -33.53
C GLU A 77 -8.55 2.00 -34.52
N GLU A 78 -7.66 2.98 -34.30
CA GLU A 78 -7.49 4.11 -35.21
C GLU A 78 -6.96 3.67 -36.58
N ILE A 79 -6.05 2.70 -36.61
CA ILE A 79 -5.55 2.10 -37.86
C ILE A 79 -6.67 1.35 -38.58
N ARG A 80 -7.47 0.54 -37.86
CA ARG A 80 -8.56 -0.25 -38.45
C ARG A 80 -9.69 0.60 -39.05
N LYS A 81 -9.86 1.84 -38.59
CA LYS A 81 -10.86 2.79 -39.08
C LYS A 81 -10.42 3.56 -40.34
N ARG A 82 -9.15 3.45 -40.76
CA ARG A 82 -8.63 4.00 -42.01
C ARG A 82 -8.70 2.97 -43.13
#